data_AF-A0AAX6N1B1-F1
#
_entry.id   AF-A0AAX6N1B1-F1
#
_cell.length_a   1.000
_cell.length_b   1.000
_cell.length_c   1.000
_cell.angle_alpha   90.00
_cell.angle_beta   90.00
_cell.angle_gamma   90.00
#
_symmetry.space_group_name_H-M   'P 1'
#
loop_
_entity.id
_entity.type
_entity.pdbx_description
1 polymer ?
#
loop_
_entity_poly.entity_id
_entity_poly.type
_entity_poly.pdbx_seq_one_letter_code
_entity_poly.pdbx_strand_id
1 'polypeptide(L)'
;MKNICTLRLEDENYSNAKLQIQQNLSDVLTNIWGQNPESSVRVFRSILHFLAGDVARFRSTPDTHNSLLKMVCKKAPSEPTIGRQLARNFEVLVSPKECLEKENHAIRKRLSGEWLYFKAVQPYLKDCFPNSGLDETVTVNRAVMVFAILKHLRYEQYSSDIEQIVRIGIRSLSTFNTGLEIGSCLHVLLQVLEKGPNALQEHLAGLISGMVKVYETARKEPKTIGAKEDATEARTKAKERAMCRKSALEFFQKLPNAYESQYLVPYRQQLLRPLSAACGDSVREIRRIALGARKAWEGLA
;
A
#
# COMPACT_ATOMS: atom_id res chain seq x y z
N MET A 1 -16.23 35.30 29.61
CA MET A 1 -16.59 35.72 28.23
C MET A 1 -15.40 36.25 27.41
N LYS A 2 -14.46 37.04 27.95
CA LYS A 2 -13.29 37.53 27.19
C LYS A 2 -12.38 36.43 26.62
N ASN A 3 -12.08 35.37 27.38
CA ASN A 3 -11.19 34.28 26.93
C ASN A 3 -11.74 33.40 25.79
N ILE A 4 -13.06 33.34 25.61
CA ILE A 4 -13.68 32.56 24.53
C ILE A 4 -13.53 33.29 23.19
N CYS A 5 -13.51 34.63 23.21
CA CYS A 5 -13.37 35.44 22.00
C CYS A 5 -11.93 35.42 21.47
N THR A 6 -10.93 35.45 22.35
CA THR A 6 -9.51 35.40 21.98
C THR A 6 -9.12 34.05 21.37
N LEU A 7 -9.55 32.93 21.97
CA LEU A 7 -9.28 31.59 21.44
C LEU A 7 -9.89 31.39 20.04
N ARG A 8 -11.07 31.97 19.79
CA ARG A 8 -11.75 31.86 18.50
C ARG A 8 -11.05 32.65 17.39
N LEU A 9 -10.52 33.83 17.71
CA LEU A 9 -9.74 34.65 16.78
C LEU A 9 -8.37 34.04 16.45
N GLU A 10 -7.71 33.40 17.43
CA GLU A 10 -6.46 32.66 17.20
C GLU A 10 -6.69 31.41 16.31
N ASP A 11 -7.79 30.69 16.52
CA ASP A 11 -8.18 29.56 15.68
C ASP A 11 -8.54 29.96 14.24
N GLU A 12 -9.17 31.13 14.04
CA GLU A 12 -9.51 31.67 12.72
C GLU A 12 -8.26 32.17 11.95
N ASN A 13 -7.34 32.86 12.63
CA ASN A 13 -6.09 33.31 12.01
C ASN A 13 -5.18 32.11 11.65
N TYR A 14 -5.09 31.10 12.52
CA TYR A 14 -4.39 29.86 12.22
C TYR A 14 -5.02 29.11 11.04
N SER A 15 -6.36 29.12 10.95
CA SER A 15 -7.12 28.52 9.86
C SER A 15 -6.77 29.16 8.51
N ASN A 16 -6.74 30.49 8.44
CA ASN A 16 -6.43 31.24 7.22
C ASN A 16 -4.98 31.06 6.78
N ALA A 17 -4.02 31.13 7.70
CA ALA A 17 -2.60 30.90 7.39
C ALA A 17 -2.37 29.49 6.82
N LYS A 18 -3.01 28.47 7.40
CA LYS A 18 -2.95 27.10 6.89
C LYS A 18 -3.54 26.98 5.48
N LEU A 19 -4.68 27.60 5.21
CA LEU A 19 -5.29 27.58 3.88
C LEU A 19 -4.40 28.24 2.83
N GLN A 20 -3.74 29.35 3.19
CA GLN A 20 -2.77 30.01 2.31
C GLN A 20 -1.58 29.09 1.99
N ILE A 21 -1.04 28.38 3.00
CA ILE A 21 0.03 27.40 2.79
C ILE A 21 -0.44 26.30 1.85
N GLN A 22 -1.64 25.75 2.06
CA GLN A 22 -2.18 24.70 1.19
C GLN A 22 -2.36 25.17 -0.25
N GLN A 23 -2.81 26.41 -0.45
CA GLN A 23 -2.94 27.02 -1.78
C GLN A 23 -1.57 27.18 -2.44
N ASN A 24 -0.59 27.76 -1.73
CA ASN A 24 0.76 27.92 -2.25
C ASN A 24 1.39 26.57 -2.63
N LEU A 25 1.20 25.52 -1.81
CA LEU A 25 1.69 24.18 -2.12
C LEU A 25 0.99 23.55 -3.33
N SER A 26 -0.31 23.82 -3.50
CA SER A 26 -1.06 23.42 -4.69
C SER A 26 -0.47 24.07 -5.94
N ASP A 27 -0.24 25.37 -5.91
CA ASP A 27 0.27 26.15 -7.04
C ASP A 27 1.68 25.71 -7.42
N VAL A 28 2.55 25.49 -6.42
CA VAL A 28 3.90 24.94 -6.62
C VAL A 28 3.84 23.57 -7.27
N LEU A 29 2.96 22.68 -6.81
CA LEU A 29 2.84 21.35 -7.37
C LEU A 29 2.35 21.38 -8.82
N THR A 30 1.35 22.21 -9.13
CA THR A 30 0.85 22.37 -10.50
C THR A 30 1.88 22.94 -11.46
N ASN A 31 2.75 23.84 -10.98
CA ASN A 31 3.79 24.45 -11.81
C ASN A 31 4.97 23.50 -12.08
N ILE A 32 5.22 22.55 -11.18
CA ILE A 32 6.35 21.62 -11.26
C ILE A 32 6.00 20.34 -12.01
N TRP A 33 4.72 19.98 -12.13
CA TRP A 33 4.31 18.85 -12.96
C TRP A 33 4.73 19.04 -14.42
N GLY A 34 5.32 18.00 -15.00
CA GLY A 34 5.80 18.02 -16.38
C GLY A 34 7.15 18.68 -16.63
N GLN A 35 7.80 19.27 -15.61
CA GLN A 35 9.15 19.84 -15.75
C GLN A 35 10.24 18.75 -15.61
N ASN A 36 10.85 18.63 -14.43
CA ASN A 36 11.87 17.63 -14.13
C ASN A 36 11.28 16.54 -13.20
N PRO A 37 11.18 15.28 -13.67
CA PRO A 37 10.64 14.15 -12.91
C PRO A 37 11.20 14.01 -11.49
N GLU A 38 12.51 14.13 -11.30
CA GLU A 38 13.17 13.93 -10.01
C GLU A 38 12.81 15.05 -9.02
N SER A 39 12.79 16.29 -9.52
CA SER A 39 12.39 17.46 -8.73
C SER A 39 10.91 17.39 -8.34
N SER A 40 10.04 16.98 -9.28
CA SER A 40 8.61 16.80 -9.01
C SER A 40 8.37 15.74 -7.92
N VAL A 41 9.07 14.61 -7.97
CA VAL A 41 8.97 13.56 -6.94
C VAL A 41 9.45 14.05 -5.58
N ARG A 42 10.56 14.78 -5.51
CA ARG A 42 11.07 15.34 -4.26
C ARG A 42 10.10 16.33 -3.64
N VAL A 43 9.58 17.29 -4.42
CA VAL A 43 8.60 18.28 -3.94
C VAL A 43 7.31 17.58 -3.49
N PHE A 44 6.85 16.61 -4.27
CA PHE A 44 5.68 15.81 -3.91
C PHE A 44 5.86 15.11 -2.55
N ARG A 45 7.02 14.48 -2.31
CA ARG A 45 7.34 13.88 -1.00
C ARG A 45 7.28 14.90 0.12
N SER A 46 7.84 16.10 -0.06
CA SER A 46 7.75 17.18 0.93
C SER A 46 6.30 17.58 1.24
N ILE A 47 5.45 17.67 0.20
CA ILE A 47 4.01 17.93 0.38
C ILE A 47 3.34 16.78 1.16
N LEU A 48 3.69 15.53 0.88
CA LEU A 48 3.16 14.40 1.65
C LEU A 48 3.60 14.41 3.12
N HIS A 49 4.83 14.86 3.42
CA HIS A 49 5.26 15.04 4.82
C HIS A 49 4.44 16.11 5.53
N PHE A 50 4.16 17.25 4.87
CA PHE A 50 3.24 18.26 5.39
C PHE A 50 1.84 17.68 5.63
N LEU A 51 1.30 16.97 4.63
CA LEU A 51 -0.02 16.33 4.72
C LEU A 51 -0.09 15.23 5.78
N ALA A 52 1.00 14.53 6.09
CA ALA A 52 1.01 13.53 7.15
C ALA A 52 0.69 14.15 8.52
N GLY A 53 1.14 15.38 8.77
CA GLY A 53 0.75 16.16 9.96
C GLY A 53 -0.75 16.51 9.94
N ASP A 54 -1.27 16.90 8.77
CA ASP A 54 -2.70 17.16 8.59
C ASP A 54 -3.55 15.92 8.81
N VAL A 55 -3.11 14.75 8.35
CA VAL A 55 -3.78 13.46 8.59
C VAL A 55 -3.78 13.12 10.08
N ALA A 56 -2.64 13.28 10.76
CA ALA A 56 -2.53 13.00 12.19
C ALA A 56 -3.47 13.87 13.03
N ARG A 57 -3.63 15.15 12.67
CA ARG A 57 -4.49 16.13 13.37
C ARG A 57 -5.74 16.52 12.57
N PHE A 58 -6.28 15.59 11.78
CA PHE A 58 -7.31 15.90 10.77
C PHE A 58 -8.46 16.79 11.27
N ARG A 59 -8.95 17.67 10.39
CA ARG A 59 -10.16 18.47 10.62
C ARG A 59 -11.22 18.02 9.63
N SER A 60 -12.37 17.59 10.15
CA SER A 60 -13.51 17.18 9.32
C SER A 60 -14.23 18.38 8.70
N THR A 61 -14.16 19.54 9.35
CA THR A 61 -14.83 20.77 8.95
C THR A 61 -13.92 21.99 9.14
N PRO A 62 -13.99 23.00 8.24
CA PRO A 62 -14.57 22.93 6.88
C PRO A 62 -13.77 21.98 5.95
N ASP A 63 -14.44 21.41 4.94
CA ASP A 63 -13.84 20.44 4.01
C ASP A 63 -12.75 21.07 3.12
N THR A 64 -12.72 22.41 3.02
CA THR A 64 -11.67 23.21 2.37
C THR A 64 -10.27 22.93 2.90
N HIS A 65 -10.12 22.57 4.19
CA HIS A 65 -8.84 22.19 4.78
C HIS A 65 -8.26 20.88 4.24
N ASN A 66 -9.04 20.13 3.45
CA ASN A 66 -8.62 18.86 2.87
C ASN A 66 -8.47 18.95 1.34
N SER A 67 -8.57 20.16 0.78
CA SER A 67 -8.49 20.43 -0.67
C SER A 67 -7.18 19.92 -1.26
N LEU A 68 -6.04 20.21 -0.63
CA LEU A 68 -4.72 19.75 -1.04
C LEU A 68 -4.62 18.21 -1.08
N LEU A 69 -5.13 17.53 -0.05
CA LEU A 69 -5.18 16.07 0.01
C LEU A 69 -6.07 15.48 -1.09
N LYS A 70 -7.24 16.07 -1.34
CA LYS A 70 -8.11 15.63 -2.44
C LYS A 70 -7.44 15.82 -3.79
N MET A 71 -6.77 16.95 -3.99
CA MET A 71 -6.10 17.30 -5.23
C MET A 71 -4.94 16.33 -5.53
N VAL A 72 -4.06 16.06 -4.55
CA VAL A 72 -2.96 15.09 -4.74
C VAL A 72 -3.47 13.67 -4.96
N CYS A 73 -4.46 13.18 -4.22
CA CYS A 73 -5.05 11.85 -4.46
C CYS A 73 -5.71 11.73 -5.85
N LYS A 74 -6.30 12.82 -6.35
CA LYS A 74 -6.92 12.83 -7.68
C LYS A 74 -5.88 12.86 -8.79
N LYS A 75 -4.94 13.80 -8.75
CA LYS A 75 -4.05 14.12 -9.86
C LYS A 75 -2.78 13.27 -9.90
N ALA A 76 -2.17 12.97 -8.76
CA ALA A 76 -0.87 12.30 -8.75
C ALA A 76 -0.87 10.91 -9.43
N PRO A 77 -1.86 10.03 -9.26
CA PRO A 77 -1.92 8.75 -9.99
C PRO A 77 -2.21 8.91 -11.49
N SER A 78 -2.78 10.05 -11.89
CA SER A 78 -3.14 10.38 -13.27
C SER A 78 -2.00 11.01 -14.06
N GLU A 79 -0.86 11.30 -13.42
CA GLU A 79 0.32 11.82 -14.12
C GLU A 79 0.92 10.75 -15.04
N PRO A 80 1.09 11.02 -16.35
CA PRO A 80 1.43 10.00 -17.33
C PRO A 80 2.85 9.44 -17.17
N THR A 81 3.81 10.28 -16.79
CA THR A 81 5.24 9.91 -16.74
C THR A 81 5.68 9.44 -15.36
N ILE A 82 5.26 10.15 -14.31
CA ILE A 82 5.72 9.93 -12.93
C ILE A 82 4.64 9.34 -12.01
N GLY A 83 3.41 9.15 -12.50
CA GLY A 83 2.27 8.78 -11.64
C GLY A 83 2.49 7.51 -10.81
N ARG A 84 3.20 6.52 -11.38
CA ARG A 84 3.56 5.30 -10.64
C ARG A 84 4.54 5.55 -9.50
N GLN A 85 5.53 6.43 -9.70
CA GLN A 85 6.47 6.82 -8.66
C GLN A 85 5.78 7.65 -7.57
N LEU A 86 4.89 8.58 -7.96
CA LEU A 86 4.10 9.36 -7.02
C LEU A 86 3.18 8.47 -6.18
N ALA A 87 2.49 7.50 -6.80
CA ALA A 87 1.61 6.54 -6.13
C ALA A 87 2.32 5.78 -4.99
N ARG A 88 3.56 5.32 -5.22
CA ARG A 88 4.37 4.64 -4.19
C ARG A 88 4.64 5.52 -2.97
N ASN A 89 4.79 6.83 -3.16
CA ASN A 89 5.12 7.75 -2.07
C ASN A 89 3.94 8.02 -1.14
N PHE A 90 2.69 7.66 -1.48
CA PHE A 90 1.53 7.89 -0.60
C PHE A 90 1.63 7.17 0.75
N GLU A 91 2.47 6.15 0.85
CA GLU A 91 2.88 5.57 2.13
C GLU A 91 3.35 6.63 3.14
N VAL A 92 4.03 7.70 2.67
CA VAL A 92 4.53 8.81 3.51
C VAL A 92 3.39 9.49 4.27
N LEU A 93 2.13 9.40 3.85
CA LEU A 93 1.02 9.97 4.62
C LEU A 93 0.81 9.27 5.97
N VAL A 94 1.08 7.96 6.03
CA VAL A 94 0.63 7.09 7.14
C VAL A 94 1.78 6.39 7.84
N SER A 95 2.92 6.24 7.16
CA SER A 95 4.09 5.58 7.72
C SER A 95 4.45 6.17 9.09
N PRO A 96 4.85 5.33 10.07
CA PRO A 96 5.34 5.81 11.36
C PRO A 96 6.46 6.83 11.16
N LYS A 97 6.40 7.94 11.90
CA LYS A 97 7.40 8.99 11.89
C LYS A 97 7.64 9.41 13.32
N GLU A 98 8.91 9.43 13.71
CA GLU A 98 9.35 9.87 15.03
C GLU A 98 8.75 11.24 15.39
N CYS A 99 8.78 12.21 14.47
CA CYS A 99 8.22 13.55 14.71
C CYS A 99 6.69 13.59 14.95
N LEU A 100 5.97 12.50 14.67
CA LEU A 100 4.52 12.38 14.90
C LEU A 100 4.18 11.39 16.03
N GLU A 101 5.18 10.95 16.79
CA GLU A 101 5.02 10.08 17.96
C GLU A 101 4.55 10.86 19.19
N LYS A 102 3.88 10.16 20.12
CA LYS A 102 3.29 10.79 21.31
C LYS A 102 4.38 11.26 22.26
N GLU A 103 5.50 10.55 22.26
CA GLU A 103 6.75 10.80 22.95
C GLU A 103 7.31 12.17 22.58
N ASN A 104 7.10 12.60 21.34
CA ASN A 104 7.48 13.92 20.83
C ASN A 104 6.36 14.96 20.95
N HIS A 105 5.39 14.73 21.84
CA HIS A 105 4.24 15.59 22.10
C HIS A 105 3.36 15.87 20.87
N ALA A 106 3.41 15.01 19.85
CA ALA A 106 2.58 15.16 18.66
C ALA A 106 1.11 14.81 18.96
N ILE A 107 0.20 15.69 18.54
CA ILE A 107 -1.24 15.47 18.68
C ILE A 107 -1.73 14.55 17.54
N ARG A 108 -1.93 13.27 17.86
CA ARG A 108 -2.52 12.29 16.93
C ARG A 108 -3.95 11.93 17.31
N LYS A 109 -4.90 12.21 16.42
CA LYS A 109 -6.30 11.81 16.60
C LYS A 109 -6.46 10.30 16.40
N ARG A 110 -7.26 9.68 17.27
CA ARG A 110 -7.52 8.23 17.26
C ARG A 110 -8.10 7.71 15.94
N LEU A 111 -9.00 8.48 15.32
CA LEU A 111 -9.69 8.10 14.08
C LEU A 111 -8.97 8.56 12.81
N SER A 112 -7.69 8.96 12.90
CA SER A 112 -6.93 9.48 11.76
C SER A 112 -6.84 8.48 10.60
N GLY A 113 -6.68 7.20 10.89
CA GLY A 113 -6.62 6.15 9.86
C GLY A 113 -7.95 5.93 9.15
N GLU A 114 -9.06 5.83 9.89
CA GLU A 114 -10.41 5.69 9.33
C GLU A 114 -10.76 6.93 8.50
N TRP A 115 -10.50 8.12 9.04
CA TRP A 115 -10.72 9.37 8.32
C TRP A 115 -9.93 9.44 7.01
N LEU A 116 -8.65 9.04 7.03
CA LEU A 116 -7.84 9.01 5.82
C LEU A 116 -8.40 8.01 4.81
N TYR A 117 -8.80 6.81 5.27
CA TYR A 117 -9.41 5.81 4.40
C TYR A 117 -10.63 6.39 3.67
N PHE A 118 -11.56 7.00 4.39
CA PHE A 118 -12.76 7.62 3.83
C PHE A 118 -12.45 8.77 2.85
N LYS A 119 -11.37 9.53 3.07
CA LYS A 119 -11.05 10.71 2.24
C LYS A 119 -10.13 10.41 1.06
N ALA A 120 -9.20 9.47 1.19
CA ALA A 120 -8.11 9.25 0.23
C ALA A 120 -8.15 7.88 -0.46
N VAL A 121 -8.85 6.89 0.09
CA VAL A 121 -8.89 5.52 -0.46
C VAL A 121 -10.26 5.19 -1.01
N GLN A 122 -11.30 5.23 -0.16
CA GLN A 122 -12.66 4.78 -0.50
C GLN A 122 -13.21 5.40 -1.80
N PRO A 123 -13.05 6.71 -2.07
CA PRO A 123 -13.58 7.33 -3.28
C PRO A 123 -12.97 6.77 -4.59
N TYR A 124 -11.78 6.19 -4.51
CA TYR A 124 -11.00 5.75 -5.67
C TYR A 124 -10.96 4.23 -5.85
N LEU A 125 -11.67 3.45 -5.02
CA LEU A 125 -11.70 1.99 -5.15
C LEU A 125 -12.28 1.54 -6.49
N LYS A 126 -13.31 2.23 -6.99
CA LYS A 126 -13.94 1.94 -8.29
C LYS A 126 -12.98 2.19 -9.46
N ASP A 127 -12.10 3.17 -9.33
CA ASP A 127 -11.11 3.55 -10.34
C ASP A 127 -9.95 2.55 -10.45
N CYS A 128 -9.88 1.57 -9.55
CA CYS A 128 -8.89 0.49 -9.55
C CYS A 128 -9.32 -0.71 -10.40
N PHE A 129 -10.45 -0.62 -11.11
CA PHE A 129 -10.95 -1.64 -12.04
C PHE A 129 -10.86 -1.17 -13.50
N PRO A 130 -10.67 -2.06 -14.50
CA PRO A 130 -10.52 -1.66 -15.90
C PRO A 130 -11.77 -0.95 -16.46
N ASN A 131 -12.95 -1.26 -15.91
CA ASN A 131 -14.23 -0.75 -16.37
C ASN A 131 -14.52 0.69 -15.89
N SER A 132 -13.56 1.36 -15.24
CA SER A 132 -13.74 2.72 -14.73
C SER A 132 -13.69 3.81 -15.81
N GLY A 133 -13.40 3.44 -17.07
CA GLY A 133 -13.22 4.39 -18.18
C GLY A 133 -11.90 5.17 -18.09
N LEU A 134 -10.96 4.74 -17.24
CA LEU A 134 -9.63 5.31 -17.13
C LEU A 134 -8.61 4.48 -17.94
N ASP A 135 -7.49 5.10 -18.29
CA ASP A 135 -6.35 4.36 -18.85
C ASP A 135 -5.82 3.33 -17.86
N GLU A 136 -5.38 2.17 -18.38
CA GLU A 136 -4.88 1.05 -17.58
C GLU A 136 -3.71 1.47 -16.68
N THR A 137 -2.85 2.37 -17.17
CA THR A 137 -1.72 2.90 -16.39
C THR A 137 -2.21 3.65 -15.15
N VAL A 138 -3.23 4.50 -15.30
CA VAL A 138 -3.81 5.28 -14.21
C VAL A 138 -4.50 4.36 -13.21
N THR A 139 -5.25 3.38 -13.70
CA THR A 139 -5.91 2.36 -12.87
C THR A 139 -4.91 1.58 -12.02
N VAL A 140 -3.77 1.14 -12.59
CA VAL A 140 -2.70 0.48 -11.85
C VAL A 140 -2.05 1.43 -10.85
N ASN A 141 -1.77 2.68 -11.22
CA ASN A 141 -1.19 3.68 -10.31
C ASN A 141 -2.11 3.94 -9.10
N ARG A 142 -3.42 3.98 -9.31
CA ARG A 142 -4.40 4.12 -8.22
C ARG A 142 -4.39 2.91 -7.29
N ALA A 143 -4.33 1.70 -7.83
CA ALA A 143 -4.20 0.50 -7.00
C ALA A 143 -2.89 0.53 -6.17
N VAL A 144 -1.76 0.97 -6.75
CA VAL A 144 -0.49 1.13 -6.03
C VAL A 144 -0.64 2.12 -4.87
N MET A 145 -1.27 3.27 -5.12
CA MET A 145 -1.57 4.27 -4.08
C MET A 145 -2.41 3.67 -2.95
N VAL A 146 -3.49 2.96 -3.30
CA VAL A 146 -4.40 2.32 -2.33
C VAL A 146 -3.61 1.38 -1.42
N PHE A 147 -2.83 0.45 -1.97
CA PHE A 147 -2.07 -0.49 -1.15
C PHE A 147 -0.92 0.16 -0.37
N ALA A 148 -0.31 1.23 -0.88
CA ALA A 148 0.72 1.98 -0.16
C ALA A 148 0.16 2.63 1.12
N ILE A 149 -1.11 3.04 1.11
CA ILE A 149 -1.82 3.56 2.28
C ILE A 149 -2.31 2.42 3.18
N LEU A 150 -3.03 1.43 2.61
CA LEU A 150 -3.70 0.37 3.36
C LEU A 150 -2.75 -0.46 4.22
N LYS A 151 -1.51 -0.69 3.79
CA LYS A 151 -0.54 -1.47 4.58
C LYS A 151 -0.22 -0.87 5.96
N HIS A 152 -0.48 0.42 6.16
CA HIS A 152 -0.28 1.12 7.42
C HIS A 152 -1.57 1.32 8.21
N LEU A 153 -2.71 0.93 7.64
CA LEU A 153 -4.00 0.95 8.32
C LEU A 153 -4.28 -0.41 8.96
N ARG A 154 -5.13 -0.40 9.99
CA ARG A 154 -5.63 -1.62 10.62
C ARG A 154 -6.81 -2.16 9.83
N TYR A 155 -6.98 -3.48 9.84
CA TYR A 155 -8.05 -4.18 9.13
C TYR A 155 -9.44 -3.58 9.40
N GLU A 156 -9.74 -3.24 10.65
CA GLU A 156 -11.05 -2.73 11.06
C GLU A 156 -11.41 -1.38 10.41
N GLN A 157 -10.42 -0.67 9.87
CA GLN A 157 -10.60 0.66 9.29
C GLN A 157 -11.06 0.61 7.82
N TYR A 158 -10.88 -0.52 7.16
CA TYR A 158 -11.25 -0.71 5.74
C TYR A 158 -12.11 -1.97 5.50
N SER A 159 -12.47 -2.70 6.57
CA SER A 159 -13.19 -3.98 6.46
C SER A 159 -14.57 -3.84 5.81
N SER A 160 -15.17 -2.64 5.79
CA SER A 160 -16.45 -2.37 5.13
C SER A 160 -16.42 -2.62 3.61
N ASP A 161 -15.28 -2.43 2.97
CA ASP A 161 -15.13 -2.57 1.51
C ASP A 161 -14.18 -3.73 1.15
N ILE A 162 -14.07 -4.71 2.05
CA ILE A 162 -13.07 -5.78 1.96
C ILE A 162 -13.14 -6.56 0.64
N GLU A 163 -14.35 -6.87 0.16
CA GLU A 163 -14.52 -7.60 -1.10
C GLU A 163 -13.95 -6.85 -2.29
N GLN A 164 -14.09 -5.52 -2.33
CA GLN A 164 -13.50 -4.70 -3.39
C GLN A 164 -11.98 -4.70 -3.26
N ILE A 165 -11.45 -4.50 -2.05
CA ILE A 165 -10.01 -4.49 -1.78
C ILE A 165 -9.35 -5.83 -2.16
N VAL A 166 -9.99 -6.95 -1.82
CA VAL A 166 -9.50 -8.30 -2.18
C VAL A 166 -9.45 -8.47 -3.70
N ARG A 167 -10.50 -8.08 -4.42
CA ARG A 167 -10.53 -8.13 -5.89
C ARG A 167 -9.44 -7.27 -6.53
N ILE A 168 -9.22 -6.06 -6.02
CA ILE A 168 -8.10 -5.20 -6.46
C ILE A 168 -6.76 -5.88 -6.14
N GLY A 169 -6.62 -6.51 -4.97
CA GLY A 169 -5.42 -7.23 -4.55
C GLY A 169 -5.07 -8.39 -5.48
N ILE A 170 -6.05 -9.24 -5.82
CA ILE A 170 -5.85 -10.37 -6.74
C ILE A 170 -5.37 -9.89 -8.11
N ARG A 171 -6.00 -8.85 -8.64
CA ARG A 171 -5.53 -8.22 -9.88
C ARG A 171 -4.11 -7.69 -9.74
N SER A 172 -3.81 -7.04 -8.62
CA SER A 172 -2.50 -6.45 -8.32
C SER A 172 -1.37 -7.49 -8.29
N LEU A 173 -1.66 -8.75 -7.94
CA LEU A 173 -0.69 -9.86 -8.03
C LEU A 173 -0.15 -10.08 -9.45
N SER A 174 -0.89 -9.64 -10.49
CA SER A 174 -0.48 -9.75 -11.88
C SER A 174 0.02 -8.46 -12.53
N THR A 175 -0.31 -7.28 -11.97
CA THR A 175 0.01 -5.98 -12.58
C THR A 175 1.13 -5.23 -11.86
N PHE A 176 1.37 -5.51 -10.57
CA PHE A 176 2.39 -4.82 -9.80
C PHE A 176 3.80 -5.29 -10.14
N ASN A 177 4.75 -4.38 -10.04
CA ASN A 177 6.16 -4.71 -10.16
C ASN A 177 6.65 -5.35 -8.87
N THR A 178 7.59 -6.29 -8.99
CA THR A 178 8.23 -6.86 -7.81
C THR A 178 9.01 -5.79 -7.05
N GLY A 179 8.85 -5.75 -5.72
CA GLY A 179 9.44 -4.73 -4.86
C GLY A 179 8.42 -4.17 -3.88
N LEU A 180 8.52 -2.86 -3.61
CA LEU A 180 7.62 -2.15 -2.68
C LEU A 180 6.13 -2.28 -2.99
N GLU A 181 5.74 -2.24 -4.28
CA GLU A 181 4.33 -2.26 -4.69
C GLU A 181 3.68 -3.59 -4.29
N ILE A 182 4.24 -4.70 -4.79
CA ILE A 182 3.72 -6.03 -4.46
C ILE A 182 3.87 -6.31 -2.97
N GLY A 183 4.96 -5.89 -2.32
CA GLY A 183 5.13 -6.04 -0.87
C GLY A 183 4.00 -5.39 -0.07
N SER A 184 3.54 -4.20 -0.50
CA SER A 184 2.41 -3.51 0.14
C SER A 184 1.09 -4.26 -0.06
N CYS A 185 0.86 -4.80 -1.26
CA CYS A 185 -0.30 -5.65 -1.54
C CYS A 185 -0.30 -6.95 -0.71
N LEU A 186 0.85 -7.64 -0.66
CA LEU A 186 1.01 -8.89 0.10
C LEU A 186 0.78 -8.66 1.59
N HIS A 187 1.27 -7.55 2.13
CA HIS A 187 1.05 -7.19 3.53
C HIS A 187 -0.45 -7.08 3.85
N VAL A 188 -1.21 -6.36 3.01
CA VAL A 188 -2.66 -6.23 3.19
C VAL A 188 -3.35 -7.58 3.06
N LEU A 189 -3.06 -8.38 2.03
CA LEU A 189 -3.66 -9.71 1.86
C LEU A 189 -3.38 -10.66 3.03
N LEU A 190 -2.18 -10.59 3.64
CA LEU A 190 -1.86 -11.32 4.86
C LEU A 190 -2.68 -10.84 6.06
N GLN A 191 -2.87 -9.53 6.24
CA GLN A 191 -3.76 -9.01 7.28
C GLN A 191 -5.20 -9.49 7.09
N VAL A 192 -5.70 -9.50 5.84
CA VAL A 192 -7.05 -10.03 5.53
C VAL A 192 -7.14 -11.51 5.88
N LEU A 193 -6.14 -12.31 5.53
CA LEU A 193 -6.13 -13.74 5.86
C LEU A 193 -6.18 -13.98 7.38
N GLU A 194 -5.50 -13.13 8.17
CA GLU A 194 -5.49 -13.25 9.63
C GLU A 194 -6.78 -12.79 10.31
N LYS A 195 -7.47 -11.77 9.76
CA LYS A 195 -8.58 -11.10 10.43
C LYS A 195 -9.94 -11.40 9.84
N GLY A 196 -10.02 -11.71 8.56
CA GLY A 196 -11.24 -11.97 7.81
C GLY A 196 -11.03 -12.96 6.67
N PRO A 197 -10.63 -14.21 6.96
CA PRO A 197 -10.32 -15.21 5.93
C PRO A 197 -11.51 -15.50 5.00
N ASN A 198 -12.75 -15.39 5.47
CA ASN A 198 -13.93 -15.63 4.63
C ASN A 198 -13.94 -14.75 3.36
N ALA A 199 -13.42 -13.52 3.42
CA ALA A 199 -13.36 -12.62 2.28
C ALA A 199 -12.43 -13.09 1.15
N LEU A 200 -11.53 -14.04 1.42
CA LEU A 200 -10.59 -14.60 0.44
C LEU A 200 -11.04 -15.97 -0.09
N GLN A 201 -12.03 -16.60 0.53
CA GLN A 201 -12.41 -18.00 0.28
C GLN A 201 -12.86 -18.24 -1.17
N GLU A 202 -13.69 -17.35 -1.72
CA GLU A 202 -14.15 -17.44 -3.11
C GLU A 202 -13.05 -17.18 -4.14
N HIS A 203 -11.89 -16.70 -3.68
CA HIS A 203 -10.80 -16.24 -4.52
C HIS A 203 -9.52 -17.07 -4.37
N LEU A 204 -9.57 -18.19 -3.66
CA LEU A 204 -8.41 -19.05 -3.38
C LEU A 204 -7.63 -19.44 -4.64
N ALA A 205 -8.32 -19.82 -5.73
CA ALA A 205 -7.66 -20.17 -6.99
C ALA A 205 -6.79 -19.02 -7.55
N GLY A 206 -7.35 -17.81 -7.59
CA GLY A 206 -6.68 -16.62 -8.11
C GLY A 206 -5.54 -16.16 -7.20
N LEU A 207 -5.76 -16.21 -5.88
CA LEU A 207 -4.74 -15.90 -4.88
C LEU A 207 -3.58 -16.88 -4.94
N ILE A 208 -3.84 -18.19 -4.98
CA ILE A 208 -2.80 -19.21 -5.04
C ILE A 208 -1.96 -19.06 -6.30
N SER A 209 -2.60 -18.96 -7.46
CA SER A 209 -1.91 -18.77 -8.74
C SER A 209 -1.09 -17.47 -8.76
N GLY A 210 -1.68 -16.37 -8.31
CA GLY A 210 -1.02 -15.07 -8.23
C GLY A 210 0.18 -15.06 -7.28
N MET A 211 0.05 -15.66 -6.09
CA MET A 211 1.12 -15.76 -5.10
C MET A 211 2.28 -16.62 -5.60
N VAL A 212 2.01 -17.73 -6.29
CA VAL A 212 3.05 -18.56 -6.93
C VAL A 212 3.79 -17.73 -7.98
N LYS A 213 3.06 -17.00 -8.83
CA LYS A 213 3.66 -16.11 -9.84
C LYS A 213 4.54 -15.04 -9.20
N VAL A 214 4.10 -14.43 -8.09
CA VAL A 214 4.88 -13.43 -7.35
C VAL A 214 6.16 -14.04 -6.79
N TYR A 215 6.07 -15.22 -6.16
CA TYR A 215 7.24 -15.93 -5.63
C TYR A 215 8.27 -16.22 -6.74
N GLU A 216 7.83 -16.80 -7.85
CA GLU A 216 8.70 -17.15 -8.98
C GLU A 216 9.31 -15.91 -9.64
N THR A 217 8.54 -14.83 -9.79
CA THR A 217 9.04 -13.56 -10.36
C THR A 217 10.06 -12.92 -9.44
N ALA A 218 9.83 -12.94 -8.12
CA ALA A 218 10.76 -12.40 -7.12
C ALA A 218 12.00 -13.28 -6.90
N ARG A 219 11.96 -14.55 -7.32
CA ARG A 219 13.11 -15.46 -7.30
C ARG A 219 14.04 -15.25 -8.47
N LYS A 220 13.52 -14.88 -9.64
CA LYS A 220 14.35 -14.59 -10.82
C LYS A 220 15.30 -13.42 -10.52
N GLU A 221 16.58 -13.64 -10.77
CA GLU A 221 17.60 -12.59 -10.69
C GLU A 221 17.28 -11.48 -11.69
N PRO A 222 17.63 -10.21 -11.38
CA PRO A 222 17.49 -9.17 -12.38
C PRO A 222 18.36 -9.56 -13.58
N LYS A 223 17.78 -9.63 -14.78
CA LYS A 223 18.59 -9.62 -16.00
C LYS A 223 19.36 -8.31 -16.00
N THR A 224 20.63 -8.36 -15.61
CA THR A 224 21.54 -7.22 -15.60
C THR A 224 21.77 -6.79 -17.05
N ILE A 225 20.91 -5.91 -17.55
CA ILE A 225 21.15 -5.20 -18.81
C ILE A 225 22.07 -4.03 -18.44
N GLY A 226 23.38 -4.29 -18.45
CA GLY A 226 24.46 -3.34 -18.78
C GLY A 226 24.62 -2.01 -18.02
N ALA A 227 23.77 -1.65 -17.06
CA ALA A 227 23.87 -0.37 -16.37
C ALA A 227 24.57 -0.51 -15.02
N LYS A 228 25.46 0.44 -14.70
CA LYS A 228 26.08 0.64 -13.38
C LYS A 228 24.98 0.97 -12.35
N GLU A 229 24.21 -0.02 -11.90
CA GLU A 229 23.34 0.16 -10.73
C GLU A 229 24.23 0.39 -9.50
N ASP A 230 23.90 1.43 -8.72
CA ASP A 230 24.53 1.67 -7.42
C ASP A 230 24.33 0.42 -6.54
N ALA A 231 25.42 -0.05 -5.92
CA ALA A 231 25.42 -1.22 -5.04
C ALA A 231 24.36 -1.11 -3.93
N THR A 232 24.03 0.11 -3.50
CA THR A 232 23.01 0.39 -2.48
C THR A 232 21.60 0.10 -2.99
N GLU A 233 21.29 0.51 -4.22
CA GLU A 233 19.98 0.27 -4.84
C GLU A 233 19.77 -1.20 -5.17
N ALA A 234 20.81 -1.86 -5.70
CA ALA A 234 20.79 -3.29 -5.98
C ALA A 234 20.52 -4.10 -4.69
N ARG A 235 21.20 -3.76 -3.59
CA ARG A 235 20.97 -4.38 -2.28
C ARG A 235 19.54 -4.17 -1.77
N THR A 236 19.00 -2.97 -1.96
CA THR A 236 17.63 -2.63 -1.55
C THR A 236 16.61 -3.44 -2.35
N LYS A 237 16.73 -3.48 -3.68
CA LYS A 237 15.87 -4.30 -4.56
C LYS A 237 15.95 -5.78 -4.21
N ALA A 238 17.15 -6.30 -3.91
CA ALA A 238 17.33 -7.69 -3.49
C ALA A 238 16.59 -7.99 -2.17
N LYS A 239 16.68 -7.08 -1.19
CA LYS A 239 15.96 -7.18 0.08
C LYS A 239 14.44 -7.15 -0.13
N GLU A 240 13.94 -6.23 -0.92
CA GLU A 240 12.50 -6.14 -1.23
C GLU A 240 11.99 -7.42 -1.88
N ARG A 241 12.72 -7.98 -2.85
CA ARG A 241 12.37 -9.26 -3.47
C ARG A 241 12.36 -10.42 -2.48
N ALA A 242 13.35 -10.49 -1.60
CA ALA A 242 13.38 -11.49 -0.54
C ALA A 242 12.16 -11.37 0.39
N MET A 243 11.75 -10.14 0.73
CA MET A 243 10.52 -9.90 1.50
C MET A 243 9.26 -10.35 0.75
N CYS A 244 9.16 -10.08 -0.56
CA CYS A 244 8.04 -10.54 -1.38
C CYS A 244 7.94 -12.07 -1.39
N ARG A 245 9.08 -12.76 -1.56
CA ARG A 245 9.14 -14.24 -1.49
C ARG A 245 8.71 -14.76 -0.13
N LYS A 246 9.21 -14.13 0.94
CA LYS A 246 8.84 -14.46 2.32
C LYS A 246 7.33 -14.33 2.53
N SER A 247 6.73 -13.18 2.22
CA SER A 247 5.30 -12.93 2.44
C SER A 247 4.40 -13.85 1.60
N ALA A 248 4.78 -14.18 0.36
CA ALA A 248 4.05 -15.16 -0.44
C ALA A 248 4.04 -16.56 0.20
N LEU A 249 5.17 -17.00 0.75
CA LEU A 249 5.26 -18.29 1.45
C LEU A 249 4.56 -18.27 2.81
N GLU A 250 4.61 -17.16 3.55
CA GLU A 250 3.82 -16.99 4.79
C GLU A 250 2.32 -17.09 4.51
N PHE A 251 1.87 -16.55 3.37
CA PHE A 251 0.47 -16.69 2.96
C PHE A 251 0.11 -18.17 2.79
N PHE A 252 0.91 -18.94 2.06
CA PHE A 252 0.69 -20.39 1.92
C PHE A 252 0.78 -21.12 3.27
N GLN A 253 1.71 -20.75 4.14
CA GLN A 253 1.84 -21.37 5.45
C GLN A 253 0.58 -21.19 6.32
N LYS A 254 -0.07 -20.02 6.21
CA LYS A 254 -1.24 -19.68 7.02
C LYS A 254 -2.55 -20.24 6.47
N LEU A 255 -2.65 -20.51 5.18
CA LEU A 255 -3.88 -21.03 4.54
C LEU A 255 -4.45 -22.29 5.24
N PRO A 256 -3.68 -23.36 5.51
CA PRO A 256 -4.19 -24.55 6.21
C PRO A 256 -4.71 -24.30 7.63
N ASN A 257 -4.28 -23.22 8.29
CA ASN A 257 -4.79 -22.84 9.61
C ASN A 257 -6.06 -21.98 9.53
N ALA A 258 -6.31 -21.35 8.37
CA ALA A 258 -7.41 -20.42 8.16
C ALA A 258 -8.66 -21.09 7.57
N TYR A 259 -8.50 -22.23 6.89
CA TYR A 259 -9.61 -22.93 6.23
C TYR A 259 -9.58 -24.42 6.54
N GLU A 260 -10.77 -25.03 6.49
CA GLU A 260 -10.91 -26.48 6.51
C GLU A 260 -10.29 -27.12 5.26
N SER A 261 -9.78 -28.35 5.42
CA SER A 261 -9.08 -29.09 4.36
C SER A 261 -9.86 -29.17 3.06
N GLN A 262 -11.19 -29.34 3.12
CA GLN A 262 -12.06 -29.45 1.95
C GLN A 262 -11.93 -28.28 0.96
N TYR A 263 -11.67 -27.07 1.44
CA TYR A 263 -11.49 -25.89 0.58
C TYR A 263 -10.10 -25.82 -0.06
N LEU A 264 -9.12 -26.54 0.49
CA LEU A 264 -7.71 -26.45 0.08
C LEU A 264 -7.22 -27.67 -0.71
N VAL A 265 -7.82 -28.84 -0.50
CA VAL A 265 -7.49 -30.09 -1.20
C VAL A 265 -7.42 -29.93 -2.73
N PRO A 266 -8.33 -29.20 -3.42
CA PRO A 266 -8.25 -29.01 -4.86
C PRO A 266 -6.95 -28.35 -5.35
N TYR A 267 -6.33 -27.52 -4.51
CA TYR A 267 -5.14 -26.75 -4.86
C TYR A 267 -3.83 -27.41 -4.40
N ARG A 268 -3.91 -28.51 -3.65
CA ARG A 268 -2.75 -29.18 -3.02
C ARG A 268 -1.68 -29.54 -4.04
N GLN A 269 -2.05 -30.20 -5.13
CA GLN A 269 -1.09 -30.64 -6.16
C GLN A 269 -0.42 -29.46 -6.87
N GLN A 270 -1.16 -28.38 -7.11
CA GLN A 270 -0.63 -27.17 -7.71
C GLN A 270 0.43 -26.50 -6.82
N LEU A 271 0.32 -26.63 -5.49
CA LEU A 271 1.19 -25.95 -4.53
C LEU A 271 2.38 -26.79 -4.04
N LEU A 272 2.25 -28.12 -3.92
CA LEU A 272 3.33 -28.95 -3.40
C LEU A 272 4.61 -28.88 -4.25
N ARG A 273 4.48 -28.78 -5.57
CA ARG A 273 5.63 -28.64 -6.47
C ARG A 273 6.36 -27.29 -6.30
N PRO A 274 5.70 -26.12 -6.38
CA PRO A 274 6.31 -24.83 -6.05
C PRO A 274 6.91 -24.77 -4.63
N LEU A 275 6.21 -25.30 -3.62
CA LEU A 275 6.70 -25.30 -2.23
C LEU A 275 7.95 -26.17 -2.06
N SER A 276 8.03 -27.30 -2.76
CA SER A 276 9.24 -28.14 -2.78
C SER A 276 10.42 -27.40 -3.41
N ALA A 277 10.20 -26.66 -4.50
CA ALA A 277 11.23 -25.82 -5.09
C ALA A 277 11.66 -24.67 -4.15
N ALA A 278 10.72 -24.08 -3.41
CA ALA A 278 10.98 -23.01 -2.46
C ALA A 278 11.77 -23.47 -1.22
N CYS A 279 11.74 -24.76 -0.87
CA CYS A 279 12.61 -25.32 0.16
C CYS A 279 14.11 -25.18 -0.19
N GLY A 280 14.45 -25.00 -1.48
CA GLY A 280 15.78 -24.71 -1.98
C GLY A 280 16.12 -23.22 -2.14
N ASP A 281 15.37 -22.29 -1.53
CA ASP A 281 15.65 -20.84 -1.63
C ASP A 281 17.06 -20.49 -1.14
N SER A 282 17.65 -19.43 -1.70
CA SER A 282 18.99 -18.96 -1.33
C SER A 282 19.03 -18.38 0.08
N VAL A 283 17.89 -17.87 0.59
CA VAL A 283 17.80 -17.24 1.91
C VAL A 283 17.30 -18.26 2.94
N ARG A 284 18.09 -18.48 4.00
CA ARG A 284 17.81 -19.46 5.07
C ARG A 284 16.44 -19.28 5.73
N GLU A 285 16.05 -18.05 6.03
CA GLU A 285 14.76 -17.75 6.67
C GLU A 285 13.58 -18.13 5.77
N ILE A 286 13.69 -17.85 4.47
CA ILE A 286 12.67 -18.19 3.46
C ILE A 286 12.53 -19.71 3.36
N ARG A 287 13.64 -20.46 3.38
CA ARG A 287 13.59 -21.94 3.43
C ARG A 287 12.85 -22.47 4.64
N ARG A 288 13.03 -21.87 5.82
CA ARG A 288 12.33 -22.29 7.05
C ARG A 288 10.82 -22.15 6.89
N ILE A 289 10.37 -21.04 6.32
CA ILE A 289 8.95 -20.77 6.06
C ILE A 289 8.42 -21.72 4.98
N ALA A 290 9.18 -21.94 3.90
CA ALA A 290 8.81 -22.89 2.84
C ALA A 290 8.63 -24.32 3.37
N LEU A 291 9.53 -24.79 4.24
CA LEU A 291 9.42 -26.10 4.89
C LEU A 291 8.16 -26.18 5.77
N GLY A 292 7.88 -25.13 6.55
CA GLY A 292 6.68 -25.04 7.38
C GLY A 292 5.39 -25.06 6.53
N ALA A 293 5.36 -24.29 5.44
CA ALA A 293 4.26 -24.29 4.50
C ALA A 293 4.09 -25.67 3.87
N ARG A 294 5.16 -26.27 3.32
CA ARG A 294 5.10 -27.60 2.70
C ARG A 294 4.53 -28.65 3.65
N LYS A 295 5.02 -28.71 4.89
CA LYS A 295 4.52 -29.66 5.90
C LYS A 295 3.02 -29.46 6.19
N ALA A 296 2.56 -28.21 6.29
CA ALA A 296 1.15 -27.91 6.52
C ALA A 296 0.27 -28.38 5.34
N TRP A 297 0.74 -28.23 4.11
CA TRP A 297 0.04 -28.67 2.90
C TRP A 297 0.11 -30.18 2.63
N GLU A 298 1.19 -30.84 3.04
CA GLU A 298 1.29 -32.30 2.96
C GLU A 298 0.30 -32.99 3.91
N GLY A 299 0.05 -32.40 5.09
CA GLY A 299 -0.90 -32.88 6.09
C GLY A 299 -2.38 -32.65 5.77
N LEU A 300 -2.70 -31.99 4.66
CA LEU A 300 -4.08 -31.91 4.15
C LEU A 300 -4.47 -33.28 3.59
N ALA A 301 -5.27 -34.02 4.35
CA ALA A 301 -5.92 -35.28 3.96
C ALA A 301 -7.32 -35.00 3.37
#